data_AF-A0AAD4IL05-F1
#
_entry.id   AF-A0AAD4IL05-F1
#
_cell.length_a   1.000
_cell.length_b   1.000
_cell.length_c   1.000
_cell.angle_alpha   90.00
_cell.angle_beta   90.00
_cell.angle_gamma   90.00
#
_symmetry.space_group_name_H-M   'P 1'
#
loop_
_entity.id
_entity.type
_entity.pdbx_description
1 polymer ?
#
loop_
_entity_poly.entity_id
_entity_poly.type
_entity_poly.pdbx_seq_one_letter_code
_entity_poly.pdbx_strand_id
1 'polypeptide(L)'
;MASSTRYAYPFAASPDIIRSHQKDAYFSGVLLDQLSTLLRKLYGARIAHTYASETRVLGELLYLGLTTLIGNRTLGEEYTDIVQVESESGRLPALGRRAGYILSCILGPYVLGRALPAFRRRVRAKLEANLRWYARQQARAQQEAQENGSTARIGRPIGMRLQNYILDNLDTITSPSPVYALSLATFYFSGSYYHVSKRIWGLKYIFTRTVPEGDNRAGYEVLGVLLVLQMAVQGYLHLHNTVTSSTAAVGGGHPQGTSAIVGGGAEVSLDPNAYSTNNALLFDAASTLSTAAPSDVQKWTHTAALGKARYELEDEETMGWIGGGNRKS
;
A
#
# COMPACT_ATOMS: atom_id res chain seq x y z
N MET A 1 13.88 -22.04 51.09
CA MET A 1 12.99 -21.18 50.29
C MET A 1 13.30 -21.46 48.82
N ALA A 2 12.41 -22.13 48.09
CA ALA A 2 12.60 -22.33 46.65
C ALA A 2 12.52 -20.97 45.96
N SER A 3 13.57 -20.59 45.21
CA SER A 3 13.53 -19.42 44.35
C SER A 3 12.43 -19.64 43.31
N SER A 4 11.40 -18.80 43.31
CA SER A 4 10.40 -18.82 42.25
C SER A 4 11.11 -18.52 40.93
N THR A 5 11.25 -19.52 40.06
CA THR A 5 11.75 -19.33 38.71
C THR A 5 10.78 -18.36 38.02
N ARG A 6 11.21 -17.11 37.81
CA ARG A 6 10.41 -16.14 37.05
C ARG A 6 10.39 -16.63 35.61
N TYR A 7 9.26 -17.20 35.18
CA TYR A 7 9.03 -17.52 33.78
C TYR A 7 9.05 -16.20 32.99
N ALA A 8 10.11 -16.02 32.19
CA ALA A 8 10.23 -14.90 31.28
C ALA A 8 9.71 -15.35 29.90
N TYR A 9 8.61 -14.75 29.46
CA TYR A 9 8.06 -15.03 28.14
C TYR A 9 8.87 -14.26 27.08
N PRO A 10 9.39 -14.92 26.04
CA PRO A 10 10.09 -14.25 24.96
C PRO A 10 9.13 -13.39 24.12
N PHE A 11 9.66 -12.32 23.51
CA PHE A 11 8.91 -11.53 22.54
C PHE A 11 8.55 -12.38 21.31
N ALA A 12 7.40 -12.06 20.71
CA ALA A 12 6.93 -12.73 19.51
C ALA A 12 7.86 -12.45 18.32
N ALA A 13 8.11 -13.48 17.52
CA ALA A 13 8.89 -13.34 16.29
C ALA A 13 8.05 -12.72 15.16
N SER A 14 8.70 -12.04 14.21
CA SER A 14 8.05 -11.41 13.05
C SER A 14 7.09 -12.35 12.28
N PRO A 15 7.43 -13.64 12.04
CA PRO A 15 6.52 -14.55 11.34
C PRO A 15 5.19 -14.81 12.05
N ASP A 16 5.20 -14.93 13.37
CA ASP A 16 3.99 -15.19 14.15
C ASP A 16 3.11 -13.94 14.26
N ILE A 17 3.74 -12.75 14.36
CA ILE A 17 3.03 -11.46 14.29
C ILE A 17 2.35 -11.29 12.92
N ILE A 18 2.99 -11.70 11.83
CA ILE A 18 2.38 -11.63 10.49
C ILE A 18 1.23 -12.62 10.37
N ARG A 19 1.40 -13.87 10.81
CA ARG A 19 0.35 -14.89 10.73
C ARG A 19 -0.87 -14.55 11.56
N SER A 20 -0.69 -14.05 12.77
CA SER A 20 -1.79 -13.55 13.61
C SER A 20 -2.53 -12.42 12.91
N HIS A 21 -1.80 -11.43 12.37
CA HIS A 21 -2.42 -10.33 11.64
C HIS A 21 -3.20 -10.79 10.40
N GLN A 22 -2.65 -11.74 9.63
CA GLN A 22 -3.34 -12.31 8.46
C GLN A 22 -4.63 -13.02 8.87
N LYS A 23 -4.59 -13.77 9.98
CA LYS A 23 -5.76 -14.48 10.50
C LYS A 23 -6.82 -13.51 11.00
N ASP A 24 -6.42 -12.42 11.65
CA ASP A 24 -7.31 -11.33 12.06
C ASP A 24 -7.94 -10.61 10.87
N ALA A 25 -7.15 -10.29 9.84
CA ALA A 25 -7.65 -9.67 8.61
C ALA A 25 -8.67 -10.56 7.88
N TYR A 26 -8.43 -11.87 7.84
CA TYR A 26 -9.36 -12.85 7.27
C TYR A 26 -10.72 -12.81 7.98
N PHE A 27 -10.74 -12.92 9.31
CA PHE A 27 -12.01 -12.93 10.06
C PHE A 27 -12.71 -11.57 10.06
N SER A 28 -11.95 -10.47 10.08
CA SER A 28 -12.51 -9.13 9.87
C SER A 28 -13.21 -9.03 8.50
N GLY A 29 -12.61 -9.60 7.45
CA GLY A 29 -13.20 -9.68 6.11
C GLY A 29 -14.48 -10.53 6.07
N VAL A 30 -14.49 -11.68 6.74
CA VAL A 30 -15.71 -12.52 6.87
C VAL A 30 -16.82 -11.74 7.57
N LEU A 31 -16.49 -11.02 8.65
CA LEU A 31 -17.45 -10.20 9.38
C LEU A 31 -17.99 -9.05 8.52
N LEU A 32 -17.13 -8.41 7.72
CA LEU A 32 -17.52 -7.38 6.76
C LEU A 32 -18.50 -7.93 5.70
N ASP A 33 -18.24 -9.12 5.16
CA ASP A 33 -19.13 -9.73 4.16
C ASP A 33 -20.52 -10.02 4.72
N GLN A 34 -20.57 -10.57 5.93
CA GLN A 34 -21.83 -10.79 6.66
C GLN A 34 -22.56 -9.47 6.93
N LEU A 35 -21.83 -8.45 7.40
CA LEU A 35 -22.39 -7.12 7.67
C LEU A 35 -22.91 -6.43 6.40
N SER A 36 -22.17 -6.51 5.30
CA SER A 36 -22.55 -6.00 3.99
C SER A 36 -23.81 -6.69 3.46
N THR A 37 -23.89 -8.01 3.63
CA THR A 37 -25.06 -8.81 3.26
C THR A 37 -26.29 -8.42 4.09
N LEU A 38 -26.14 -8.22 5.40
CA LEU A 38 -27.23 -7.75 6.26
C LEU A 38 -27.69 -6.34 5.86
N LEU A 39 -26.75 -5.42 5.63
CA LEU A 39 -27.06 -4.05 5.22
C LEU A 39 -27.82 -4.03 3.87
N ARG A 40 -27.40 -4.88 2.92
CA ARG A 40 -28.08 -5.03 1.62
C ARG A 40 -29.48 -5.60 1.76
N LYS A 41 -29.69 -6.58 2.65
CA LYS A 41 -31.01 -7.20 2.88
C LYS A 41 -31.98 -6.23 3.57
N LEU A 42 -31.49 -5.42 4.51
CA LEU A 42 -32.33 -4.53 5.32
C LEU A 42 -32.63 -3.20 4.62
N TYR A 43 -31.63 -2.58 4.00
CA TYR A 43 -31.71 -1.23 3.45
C TYR A 43 -31.55 -1.17 1.92
N GLY A 44 -31.38 -2.32 1.27
CA GLY A 44 -31.23 -2.43 -0.17
C GLY A 44 -29.81 -2.17 -0.68
N ALA A 45 -29.59 -2.45 -1.96
CA ALA A 45 -28.28 -2.40 -2.59
C ALA A 45 -27.70 -0.97 -2.71
N ARG A 46 -28.55 0.05 -2.84
CA ARG A 46 -28.11 1.44 -3.01
C ARG A 46 -27.39 1.94 -1.75
N ILE A 47 -28.04 1.79 -0.59
CA ILE A 47 -27.48 2.20 0.70
C ILE A 47 -26.24 1.36 1.02
N ALA A 48 -26.29 0.05 0.78
CA ALA A 48 -25.13 -0.83 0.99
C ALA A 48 -23.90 -0.42 0.16
N HIS A 49 -24.09 0.03 -1.08
CA HIS A 49 -23.00 0.53 -1.90
C HIS A 49 -22.50 1.91 -1.43
N THR A 50 -23.41 2.84 -1.12
CA THR A 50 -23.04 4.19 -0.67
C THR A 50 -22.21 4.16 0.61
N TYR A 51 -22.55 3.29 1.55
CA TYR A 51 -21.87 3.17 2.86
C TYR A 51 -20.87 2.01 2.91
N ALA A 52 -20.39 1.51 1.77
CA ALA A 52 -19.47 0.37 1.74
C ALA A 52 -18.17 0.65 2.52
N SER A 53 -17.65 1.89 2.46
CA SER A 53 -16.44 2.28 3.19
C SER A 53 -16.67 2.36 4.71
N GLU A 54 -17.82 2.88 5.13
CA GLU A 54 -18.26 3.00 6.51
C GLU A 54 -18.52 1.61 7.11
N THR A 55 -19.11 0.71 6.31
CA THR A 55 -19.37 -0.68 6.69
C THR A 55 -18.05 -1.43 6.93
N ARG A 56 -17.02 -1.18 6.12
CA ARG A 56 -15.66 -1.72 6.35
C ARG A 56 -15.08 -1.25 7.67
N VAL A 57 -15.09 0.06 7.92
CA VAL A 57 -14.61 0.64 9.19
C VAL A 57 -15.39 0.09 10.37
N LEU A 58 -16.71 -0.04 10.25
CA LEU A 58 -17.56 -0.59 11.30
C LEU A 58 -17.27 -2.08 11.56
N GLY A 59 -17.02 -2.87 10.51
CA GLY A 59 -16.63 -4.27 10.64
C GLY A 59 -15.32 -4.44 11.40
N GLU A 60 -14.28 -3.68 11.03
CA GLU A 60 -13.00 -3.69 11.73
C GLU A 60 -13.13 -3.20 13.19
N LEU A 61 -13.91 -2.15 13.43
CA LEU A 61 -14.16 -1.61 14.77
C LEU A 61 -14.92 -2.60 15.65
N LEU A 62 -15.88 -3.31 15.07
CA LEU A 62 -16.65 -4.33 15.78
C LEU A 62 -15.74 -5.51 16.12
N TYR A 63 -14.93 -5.99 15.17
CA TYR A 63 -13.99 -7.09 15.42
C TYR A 63 -13.00 -6.75 16.55
N LEU A 64 -12.28 -5.63 16.44
CA LEU A 64 -11.31 -5.21 17.46
C LEU A 64 -11.98 -4.73 18.76
N GLY A 65 -13.21 -4.22 18.67
CA GLY A 65 -14.02 -3.82 19.82
C GLY A 65 -14.43 -5.03 20.67
N LEU A 66 -14.94 -6.09 20.05
CA LEU A 66 -15.34 -7.30 20.77
C LEU A 66 -14.16 -8.14 21.28
N THR A 67 -13.01 -8.04 20.62
CA THR A 67 -11.80 -8.78 21.01
C THR A 67 -10.90 -7.91 21.89
N THR A 68 -10.12 -7.03 21.27
CA THR A 68 -9.04 -6.28 21.90
C THR A 68 -9.55 -5.27 22.93
N LEU A 69 -10.62 -4.52 22.64
CA LEU A 69 -11.10 -3.47 23.57
C LEU A 69 -11.63 -4.07 24.89
N ILE A 70 -12.42 -5.14 24.81
CA ILE A 70 -12.90 -5.90 25.99
C ILE A 70 -11.74 -6.55 26.75
N GLY A 71 -10.66 -6.90 26.03
CA GLY A 71 -9.47 -7.53 26.60
C GLY A 71 -9.37 -9.02 26.40
N ASN A 72 -10.17 -9.54 25.48
CA ASN A 72 -10.01 -10.88 24.96
C ASN A 72 -8.89 -10.89 23.91
N ARG A 73 -8.30 -12.06 23.71
CA ARG A 73 -7.36 -12.26 22.60
C ARG A 73 -8.10 -12.23 21.28
N THR A 74 -7.43 -11.77 20.22
CA THR A 74 -7.96 -11.91 18.87
C THR A 74 -7.83 -13.36 18.39
N LEU A 75 -8.57 -13.75 17.35
CA LEU A 75 -8.46 -15.10 16.78
C LEU A 75 -7.07 -15.34 16.18
N GLY A 76 -6.42 -14.31 15.66
CA GLY A 76 -5.03 -14.37 15.21
C GLY A 76 -4.04 -14.55 16.35
N GLU A 77 -4.27 -13.87 17.47
CA GLU A 77 -3.47 -14.03 18.69
C GLU A 77 -3.54 -15.45 19.24
N GLU A 78 -4.73 -16.01 19.30
CA GLU A 78 -4.95 -17.41 19.67
C GLU A 78 -4.32 -18.37 18.66
N TYR A 79 -4.41 -18.08 17.36
CA TYR A 79 -3.85 -18.93 16.31
C TYR A 79 -2.32 -19.08 16.40
N THR A 80 -1.61 -18.06 16.87
CA THR A 80 -0.14 -18.09 16.97
C THR A 80 0.40 -18.16 18.40
N ASP A 81 -0.48 -18.35 19.40
CA ASP A 81 -0.12 -18.35 20.83
C ASP A 81 0.65 -17.08 21.25
N ILE A 82 0.22 -15.91 20.78
CA ILE A 82 0.80 -14.61 21.16
C ILE A 82 -0.23 -13.73 21.86
N VAL A 83 0.24 -12.83 22.72
CA VAL A 83 -0.64 -11.87 23.43
C VAL A 83 -0.04 -10.48 23.44
N GLN A 84 -0.90 -9.46 23.30
CA GLN A 84 -0.50 -8.05 23.39
C GLN A 84 -0.12 -7.67 24.82
N VAL A 85 1.04 -7.04 24.95
CA VAL A 85 1.56 -6.47 26.20
C VAL A 85 2.16 -5.10 25.96
N GLU A 86 2.26 -4.31 27.03
CA GLU A 86 2.95 -3.02 26.99
C GLU A 86 4.46 -3.22 26.94
N SER A 87 5.15 -2.48 26.07
CA SER A 87 6.61 -2.57 25.91
C SER A 87 7.40 -2.22 27.18
N GLU A 88 6.87 -1.33 28.02
CA GLU A 88 7.56 -0.83 29.22
C GLU A 88 7.36 -1.74 30.43
N SER A 89 6.12 -2.19 30.64
CA SER A 89 5.72 -2.86 31.87
C SER A 89 5.60 -4.38 31.71
N GLY A 90 5.52 -4.89 30.48
CA GLY A 90 5.22 -6.30 30.19
C GLY A 90 3.82 -6.74 30.65
N ARG A 91 2.98 -5.79 31.10
CA ARG A 91 1.62 -6.06 31.57
C ARG A 91 0.64 -6.03 30.41
N LEU A 92 -0.57 -6.54 30.66
CA LEU A 92 -1.67 -6.38 29.73
C LEU A 92 -1.98 -4.90 29.52
N PRO A 93 -2.23 -4.45 28.28
CA PRO A 93 -2.37 -3.04 27.97
C PRO A 93 -3.58 -2.43 28.65
N ALA A 94 -3.44 -1.21 29.17
CA ALA A 94 -4.56 -0.47 29.73
C ALA A 94 -5.64 -0.19 28.65
N LEU A 95 -6.91 -0.08 29.07
CA LEU A 95 -8.04 0.16 28.17
C LEU A 95 -7.84 1.39 27.27
N GLY A 96 -7.25 2.46 27.79
CA GLY A 96 -6.93 3.66 27.01
C GLY A 96 -5.93 3.41 25.87
N ARG A 97 -4.88 2.62 26.10
CA ARG A 97 -3.90 2.26 25.07
C ARG A 97 -4.52 1.34 24.01
N ARG A 98 -5.41 0.43 24.41
CA ARG A 98 -6.16 -0.44 23.49
C ARG A 98 -7.11 0.36 22.61
N ALA A 99 -7.95 1.21 23.23
CA ALA A 99 -8.85 2.09 22.51
C ALA A 99 -8.09 3.03 21.56
N GLY A 100 -7.00 3.62 22.05
CA GLY A 100 -6.10 4.45 21.26
C GLY A 100 -5.55 3.74 20.03
N TYR A 101 -5.05 2.51 20.21
CA TYR A 101 -4.57 1.66 19.11
C TYR A 101 -5.67 1.39 18.07
N ILE A 102 -6.85 0.95 18.51
CA ILE A 102 -7.98 0.60 17.64
C ILE A 102 -8.42 1.83 16.84
N LEU A 103 -8.57 2.98 17.51
CA LEU A 103 -8.95 4.23 16.87
C LEU A 103 -7.89 4.67 15.87
N SER A 104 -6.60 4.62 16.23
CA SER A 104 -5.55 5.09 15.32
C SER A 104 -5.32 4.15 14.14
N CYS A 105 -5.49 2.83 14.30
CA CYS A 105 -5.30 1.89 13.19
C CYS A 105 -6.47 1.87 12.21
N ILE A 106 -7.71 2.06 12.67
CA ILE A 106 -8.89 2.03 11.79
C ILE A 106 -9.28 3.43 11.33
N LEU A 107 -9.48 4.38 12.26
CA LEU A 107 -9.92 5.73 11.90
C LEU A 107 -8.78 6.56 11.29
N GLY A 108 -7.53 6.27 11.62
CA GLY A 108 -6.36 6.93 11.05
C GLY A 108 -6.37 6.95 9.51
N PRO A 109 -6.32 5.79 8.83
CA PRO A 109 -6.36 5.74 7.36
C PRO A 109 -7.67 6.28 6.78
N TYR A 110 -8.81 6.05 7.45
CA TYR A 110 -10.11 6.57 6.99
C TYR A 110 -10.17 8.10 6.98
N VAL A 111 -9.79 8.73 8.10
CA VAL A 111 -9.75 10.19 8.23
C VAL A 111 -8.69 10.77 7.31
N LEU A 112 -7.53 10.12 7.20
CA LEU A 112 -6.47 10.55 6.30
C LEU A 112 -6.95 10.54 4.85
N GLY A 113 -7.64 9.48 4.40
CA GLY A 113 -8.23 9.40 3.06
C GLY A 113 -9.24 10.51 2.76
N ARG A 114 -10.00 10.98 3.76
CA ARG A 114 -10.94 12.11 3.61
C ARG A 114 -10.29 13.48 3.74
N ALA A 115 -9.28 13.62 4.59
CA ALA A 115 -8.63 14.89 4.88
C ALA A 115 -7.58 15.26 3.82
N LEU A 116 -6.87 14.27 3.27
CA LEU A 116 -5.81 14.47 2.29
C LEU A 116 -6.27 15.27 1.06
N PRO A 117 -7.39 14.96 0.39
CA PRO A 117 -7.83 15.73 -0.78
C PRO A 117 -8.07 17.21 -0.48
N ALA A 118 -8.68 17.51 0.68
CA ALA A 118 -8.92 18.88 1.11
C ALA A 118 -7.61 19.61 1.44
N PHE A 119 -6.68 18.92 2.12
CA PHE A 119 -5.35 19.45 2.41
C PHE A 119 -4.57 19.73 1.11
N ARG A 120 -4.54 18.77 0.18
CA ARG A 120 -3.87 18.91 -1.12
C ARG A 120 -4.39 20.10 -1.90
N ARG A 121 -5.71 20.31 -1.94
CA ARG A 121 -6.33 21.48 -2.58
C ARG A 121 -5.87 22.80 -1.94
N ARG A 122 -5.81 22.86 -0.61
CA ARG A 122 -5.34 24.06 0.12
C ARG A 122 -3.87 24.35 -0.14
N VAL A 123 -3.02 23.32 -0.11
CA VAL A 123 -1.59 23.46 -0.39
C VAL A 123 -1.38 23.90 -1.83
N ARG A 124 -2.03 23.23 -2.81
CA ARG A 124 -1.98 23.63 -4.23
C ARG A 124 -2.39 25.08 -4.43
N ALA A 125 -3.52 25.51 -3.86
CA ALA A 125 -3.99 26.89 -3.96
C ALA A 125 -2.99 27.91 -3.39
N LYS A 126 -2.35 27.60 -2.25
CA LYS A 126 -1.35 28.47 -1.63
C LYS A 126 -0.06 28.54 -2.46
N LEU A 127 0.38 27.41 -3.01
CA LEU A 127 1.59 27.36 -3.85
C LEU A 127 1.36 28.08 -5.18
N GLU A 128 0.21 27.87 -5.84
CA GLU A 128 -0.15 28.62 -7.05
C GLU A 128 -0.24 30.13 -6.81
N ALA A 129 -0.84 30.55 -5.69
CA ALA A 129 -0.93 31.97 -5.33
C ALA A 129 0.46 32.60 -5.14
N ASN A 130 1.36 31.89 -4.47
CA ASN A 130 2.75 32.32 -4.29
C ASN A 130 3.50 32.37 -5.63
N LEU A 131 3.32 31.36 -6.50
CA LEU A 131 3.94 31.36 -7.83
C LEU A 131 3.49 32.54 -8.70
N ARG A 132 2.20 32.86 -8.67
CA ARG A 132 1.64 34.03 -9.38
C ARG A 132 2.22 35.34 -8.86
N TRP A 133 2.58 35.43 -7.58
CA TRP A 133 3.27 36.59 -7.03
C TRP A 133 4.68 36.73 -7.60
N TYR A 134 5.47 35.65 -7.62
CA TYR A 134 6.81 35.65 -8.22
C TYR A 134 6.78 35.90 -9.74
N ALA A 135 5.82 35.32 -10.46
CA ALA A 135 5.65 35.53 -11.90
C ALA A 135 5.37 37.00 -12.23
N ARG A 136 4.53 37.68 -11.42
CA ARG A 136 4.26 39.12 -11.57
C ARG A 136 5.49 39.98 -11.30
N GLN A 137 6.30 39.63 -10.30
CA GLN A 137 7.55 40.35 -10.04
C GLN A 137 8.56 40.18 -11.18
N GLN A 138 8.69 38.98 -11.73
CA GLN A 138 9.57 38.73 -12.87
C GLN A 138 9.08 39.45 -14.13
N ALA A 139 7.77 39.47 -14.40
CA ALA A 139 7.23 40.21 -15.54
C ALA A 139 7.54 41.70 -15.47
N ARG A 140 7.45 42.31 -14.27
CA ARG A 140 7.82 43.71 -14.04
C ARG A 140 9.32 43.95 -14.22
N ALA A 141 10.16 43.11 -13.63
CA ALA A 141 11.62 43.22 -13.77
C ALA A 141 12.09 43.01 -15.23
N GLN A 142 11.40 42.16 -16.00
CA GLN A 142 11.66 41.99 -17.43
C GLN A 142 11.24 43.21 -18.25
N GLN A 143 10.10 43.82 -17.94
CA GLN A 143 9.65 45.06 -18.58
C GLN A 143 10.66 46.20 -18.34
N GLU A 144 11.10 46.39 -17.09
CA GLU A 144 12.10 47.40 -16.73
C GLU A 144 13.48 47.13 -17.36
N ALA A 145 13.89 45.85 -17.46
CA ALA A 145 15.15 45.48 -18.11
C ALA A 145 15.12 45.72 -19.63
N GLN A 146 13.94 45.55 -20.26
CA GLN A 146 13.73 45.78 -21.68
C GLN A 146 13.66 47.28 -22.02
N GLU A 147 13.05 48.09 -21.15
CA GLU A 147 13.09 49.57 -21.26
C GLU A 147 14.51 50.12 -21.09
N ASN A 148 15.30 49.55 -20.18
CA ASN A 148 16.69 49.96 -19.93
C ASN A 148 17.72 49.32 -20.90
N GLY A 149 17.29 48.56 -21.91
CA GLY A 149 18.15 47.96 -22.92
C GLY A 149 19.15 46.90 -22.41
N SER A 150 18.94 46.38 -21.20
CA SER A 150 19.86 45.42 -20.57
C SER A 150 19.50 43.97 -20.96
N THR A 151 20.46 43.21 -21.49
CA THR A 151 20.29 41.80 -21.92
C THR A 151 20.49 40.78 -20.79
N ALA A 152 20.48 41.23 -19.53
CA ALA A 152 20.71 40.35 -18.38
C ALA A 152 19.55 39.35 -18.21
N ARG A 153 19.85 38.05 -18.41
CA ARG A 153 18.87 36.98 -18.16
C ARG A 153 18.54 36.92 -16.67
N ILE A 154 17.33 37.34 -16.30
CA ILE A 154 16.82 37.25 -14.93
C ILE A 154 16.66 35.76 -14.59
N GLY A 155 17.55 35.25 -13.74
CA GLY A 155 17.55 33.85 -13.30
C GLY A 155 16.33 33.51 -12.44
N ARG A 156 15.77 32.31 -12.62
CA ARG A 156 14.68 31.82 -11.77
C ARG A 156 15.21 31.54 -10.35
N PRO A 157 14.64 32.14 -9.29
CA PRO A 157 15.09 31.93 -7.92
C PRO A 157 14.84 30.48 -7.49
N ILE A 158 15.71 29.96 -6.63
CA ILE A 158 15.67 28.56 -6.14
C ILE A 158 14.32 28.24 -5.48
N GLY A 159 13.72 29.19 -4.76
CA GLY A 159 12.41 29.03 -4.13
C GLY A 159 11.27 28.75 -5.13
N MET A 160 11.33 29.31 -6.34
CA MET A 160 10.34 29.06 -7.41
C MET A 160 10.50 27.66 -8.00
N ARG A 161 11.75 27.18 -8.15
CA ARG A 161 12.03 25.80 -8.60
C ARG A 161 11.51 24.78 -7.59
N LEU A 162 11.75 25.04 -6.30
CA LEU A 162 11.26 24.19 -5.22
C LEU A 162 9.74 24.18 -5.15
N GLN A 163 9.07 25.33 -5.25
CA GLN A 163 7.61 25.40 -5.22
C GLN A 163 6.97 24.70 -6.44
N ASN A 164 7.54 24.85 -7.64
CA ASN A 164 7.10 24.08 -8.81
C ASN A 164 7.29 22.58 -8.59
N TYR A 165 8.46 22.16 -8.10
CA TYR A 165 8.71 20.75 -7.81
C TYR A 165 7.72 20.18 -6.79
N ILE A 166 7.40 20.92 -5.72
CA ILE A 166 6.41 20.50 -4.72
C ILE A 166 5.00 20.45 -5.32
N LEU A 167 4.62 21.39 -6.20
CA LEU A 167 3.32 21.36 -6.88
C LEU A 167 3.18 20.13 -7.78
N ASP A 168 4.21 19.86 -8.59
CA ASP A 168 4.22 18.78 -9.57
C ASP A 168 4.25 17.40 -8.89
N ASN A 169 4.92 17.30 -7.74
CA ASN A 169 5.08 16.05 -6.99
C ASN A 169 4.19 15.98 -5.74
N LEU A 170 3.20 16.86 -5.60
CA LEU A 170 2.38 16.98 -4.38
C LEU A 170 1.62 15.68 -4.07
N ASP A 171 1.13 15.02 -5.11
CA ASP A 171 0.38 13.78 -5.00
C ASP A 171 1.28 12.61 -4.58
N THR A 172 2.53 12.58 -5.04
CA THR A 172 3.54 11.59 -4.65
C THR A 172 4.06 11.85 -3.23
N ILE A 173 4.44 13.09 -2.91
CA ILE A 173 5.03 13.47 -1.62
C ILE A 173 4.02 13.31 -0.48
N THR A 174 2.75 13.65 -0.74
CA THR A 174 1.67 13.52 0.24
C THR A 174 0.98 12.15 0.15
N SER A 175 1.59 11.17 -0.51
CA SER A 175 1.07 9.80 -0.52
C SER A 175 1.43 9.12 0.82
N PRO A 176 0.50 8.37 1.45
CA PRO A 176 0.81 7.60 2.65
C PRO A 176 1.78 6.43 2.41
N SER A 177 1.90 6.00 1.15
CA SER A 177 2.58 4.77 0.73
C SER A 177 4.05 4.68 1.19
N PRO A 178 4.92 5.68 0.98
CA PRO A 178 6.32 5.62 1.42
C PRO A 178 6.47 5.50 2.94
N VAL A 179 5.57 6.15 3.69
CA VAL A 179 5.59 6.11 5.16
C VAL A 179 5.23 4.72 5.66
N TYR A 180 4.22 4.09 5.05
CA TYR A 180 3.86 2.71 5.37
C TYR A 180 4.98 1.73 5.02
N ALA A 181 5.53 1.83 3.82
CA ALA A 181 6.61 0.96 3.38
C ALA A 181 7.87 1.09 4.26
N LEU A 182 8.22 2.31 4.69
CA LEU A 182 9.32 2.54 5.64
C LEU A 182 9.03 1.95 7.03
N SER A 183 7.79 2.09 7.51
CA SER A 183 7.39 1.49 8.79
C SER A 183 7.45 -0.05 8.76
N LEU A 184 7.06 -0.64 7.63
CA LEU A 184 7.09 -2.08 7.37
C LEU A 184 8.52 -2.59 7.18
N ALA A 185 9.38 -1.85 6.47
CA ALA A 185 10.82 -2.14 6.38
C ALA A 185 11.45 -2.20 7.77
N THR A 186 11.17 -1.19 8.60
CA THR A 186 11.64 -1.13 9.99
C THR A 186 11.13 -2.32 10.80
N PHE A 187 9.89 -2.75 10.58
CA PHE A 187 9.35 -3.95 11.20
C PHE A 187 10.10 -5.21 10.77
N TYR A 188 10.42 -5.36 9.49
CA TYR A 188 11.14 -6.54 9.00
C TYR A 188 12.57 -6.65 9.57
N PHE A 189 13.23 -5.53 9.84
CA PHE A 189 14.53 -5.51 10.53
C PHE A 189 14.44 -5.70 12.04
N SER A 190 13.46 -5.09 12.71
CA SER A 190 13.39 -5.05 14.18
C SER A 190 12.48 -6.12 14.80
N GLY A 191 11.56 -6.67 14.01
CA GLY A 191 10.53 -7.64 14.43
C GLY A 191 9.53 -7.16 15.48
N SER A 192 9.63 -5.91 15.95
CA SER A 192 8.97 -5.48 17.18
C SER A 192 7.56 -4.89 16.99
N TYR A 193 7.32 -4.12 15.91
CA TYR A 193 6.07 -3.38 15.71
C TYR A 193 5.59 -3.44 14.27
N TYR A 194 4.56 -4.24 13.99
CA TYR A 194 3.99 -4.38 12.64
C TYR A 194 3.20 -3.14 12.20
N HIS A 195 2.38 -2.58 13.09
CA HIS A 195 1.58 -1.39 12.82
C HIS A 195 2.22 -0.13 13.39
N VAL A 196 2.19 0.99 12.65
CA VAL A 196 2.59 2.32 13.16
C VAL A 196 1.79 2.67 14.42
N SER A 197 0.49 2.35 14.45
CA SER A 197 -0.35 2.49 15.63
C SER A 197 0.23 1.74 16.84
N LYS A 198 0.65 0.48 16.69
CA LYS A 198 1.25 -0.29 17.80
C LYS A 198 2.56 0.32 18.29
N ARG A 199 3.33 0.96 17.40
CA ARG A 199 4.55 1.69 17.77
C ARG A 199 4.24 2.95 18.59
N ILE A 200 3.24 3.74 18.18
CA ILE A 200 2.82 4.95 18.90
C ILE A 200 2.32 4.61 20.31
N TRP A 201 1.55 3.53 20.44
CA TRP A 201 0.94 3.10 21.70
C TRP A 201 1.83 2.14 22.52
N GLY A 202 3.03 1.79 22.04
CA GLY A 202 3.98 0.93 22.73
C GLY A 202 3.48 -0.50 22.97
N LEU A 203 2.72 -1.06 22.03
CA LEU A 203 2.14 -2.41 22.13
C LEU A 203 3.04 -3.43 21.43
N LYS A 204 3.51 -4.42 22.18
CA LYS A 204 4.33 -5.54 21.71
C LYS A 204 3.61 -6.86 21.90
N TYR A 205 4.09 -7.90 21.23
CA TYR A 205 3.62 -9.26 21.40
C TYR A 205 4.63 -10.09 22.16
N ILE A 206 4.14 -10.93 23.08
CA ILE A 206 4.92 -12.00 23.73
C ILE A 206 4.28 -13.34 23.43
N PHE A 207 5.09 -14.40 23.42
CA PHE A 207 4.58 -15.77 23.33
C PHE A 207 3.97 -16.20 24.66
N THR A 208 2.91 -17.02 24.60
CA THR A 208 2.34 -17.65 25.79
C THR A 208 2.88 -19.06 26.05
N ARG A 209 3.75 -19.54 25.16
CA ARG A 209 4.42 -20.85 25.24
C ARG A 209 5.93 -20.70 25.42
N THR A 210 6.57 -21.71 26.00
CA THR A 210 8.03 -21.82 26.05
C THR A 210 8.54 -22.14 24.65
N VAL A 211 9.31 -21.24 24.05
CA VAL A 211 9.93 -21.47 22.73
C VAL A 211 11.30 -22.11 22.97
N PRO A 212 11.58 -23.33 22.46
CA PRO A 212 12.89 -23.95 22.57
C PRO A 212 13.93 -23.14 21.78
N GLU A 213 15.12 -22.94 22.35
CA GLU A 213 16.20 -22.10 21.80
C GLU A 213 16.75 -22.59 20.44
N GLY A 214 16.42 -23.82 20.02
CA GLY A 214 16.88 -24.44 18.76
C GLY A 214 15.93 -24.28 17.56
N ASP A 215 14.78 -23.63 17.73
CA ASP A 215 13.88 -23.35 16.62
C ASP A 215 14.48 -22.18 15.83
N ASN A 216 15.21 -22.50 14.76
CA ASN A 216 15.93 -21.58 13.89
C ASN A 216 14.91 -20.73 13.10
N ARG A 217 14.20 -19.84 13.80
CA ARG A 217 13.19 -18.95 13.25
C ARG A 217 13.91 -17.85 12.50
N ALA A 218 14.27 -18.15 11.25
CA ALA A 218 14.88 -17.19 10.35
C ALA A 218 14.07 -15.89 10.38
N GLY A 219 14.70 -14.82 10.86
CA GLY A 219 14.11 -13.50 10.85
C GLY A 219 13.77 -13.11 9.42
N TYR A 220 12.64 -12.42 9.23
CA TYR A 220 12.29 -11.84 7.93
C TYR A 220 13.13 -10.60 7.58
N GLU A 221 14.36 -10.51 8.10
CA GLU A 221 15.31 -9.43 7.87
C GLU A 221 15.69 -9.35 6.38
N VAL A 222 15.87 -10.50 5.73
CA VAL A 222 16.15 -10.57 4.28
C VAL A 222 15.01 -9.96 3.47
N LEU A 223 13.76 -10.21 3.86
CA LEU A 223 12.60 -9.58 3.23
C LEU A 223 12.61 -8.06 3.45
N GLY A 224 13.08 -7.59 4.61
CA GLY A 224 13.31 -6.17 4.87
C GLY A 224 14.34 -5.54 3.93
N VAL A 225 15.47 -6.21 3.69
CA VAL A 225 16.50 -5.75 2.73
C VAL A 225 15.93 -5.67 1.32
N LEU A 226 15.18 -6.69 0.89
CA LEU A 226 14.52 -6.70 -0.42
C LEU A 226 13.51 -5.55 -0.56
N LEU A 227 12.75 -5.25 0.49
CA LEU A 227 11.78 -4.15 0.47
C LEU A 227 12.46 -2.78 0.37
N VAL A 228 13.58 -2.57 1.08
CA VAL A 228 14.38 -1.34 0.96
C VAL A 228 14.96 -1.21 -0.44
N LEU A 229 15.50 -2.29 -1.00
CA LEU A 229 16.02 -2.30 -2.37
C LEU A 229 14.91 -1.95 -3.38
N GLN A 230 13.73 -2.55 -3.25
CA GLN A 230 12.58 -2.25 -4.08
C GLN A 230 12.19 -0.78 -4.00
N MET A 231 12.09 -0.23 -2.78
CA MET A 231 11.79 1.19 -2.58
C MET A 231 12.87 2.11 -3.18
N ALA A 232 14.15 1.72 -3.08
CA ALA A 232 15.25 2.47 -3.66
C ALA A 232 15.18 2.48 -5.19
N VAL A 233 14.91 1.33 -5.83
CA VAL A 233 14.75 1.24 -7.29
C VAL A 233 13.54 2.04 -7.76
N GLN A 234 12.39 1.89 -7.11
CA GLN A 234 11.18 2.66 -7.44
C GLN A 234 11.41 4.17 -7.24
N GLY A 235 12.05 4.57 -6.14
CA GLY A 235 12.40 5.96 -5.86
C GLY A 235 13.38 6.53 -6.88
N TYR A 236 14.38 5.74 -7.28
CA TYR A 236 15.35 6.11 -8.31
C TYR A 236 14.68 6.30 -9.67
N LEU A 237 13.85 5.34 -10.11
CA LEU A 237 13.13 5.45 -11.38
C LEU A 237 12.13 6.61 -11.35
N HIS A 238 11.44 6.82 -10.24
CA HIS A 238 10.56 7.97 -10.06
C HIS A 238 11.34 9.28 -10.20
N LEU A 239 12.45 9.44 -9.49
CA LEU A 239 13.28 10.64 -9.57
C LEU A 239 13.87 10.85 -10.96
N HIS A 240 14.36 9.78 -11.59
CA HIS A 240 14.92 9.82 -12.94
C HIS A 240 13.86 10.25 -13.95
N ASN A 241 12.64 9.72 -13.86
CA ASN A 241 11.51 10.11 -14.72
C ASN A 241 11.07 11.54 -14.44
N THR A 242 10.96 11.97 -13.17
CA THR A 242 10.61 13.37 -12.84
C THR A 242 11.64 14.37 -13.39
N VAL A 243 12.93 14.03 -13.37
CA VAL A 243 14.01 14.90 -13.87
C VAL A 243 14.08 14.91 -15.40
N THR A 244 13.80 13.78 -16.06
CA THR A 244 13.84 13.67 -17.53
C THR A 244 12.52 14.08 -18.22
N SER A 245 11.37 13.98 -17.54
CA SER A 245 10.04 14.32 -18.09
C SER A 245 9.69 15.81 -18.05
N SER A 246 10.65 16.72 -17.81
CA SER A 246 10.44 18.17 -17.96
C SER A 246 10.12 18.62 -19.41
N THR A 247 10.02 17.68 -20.37
CA THR A 247 9.73 17.95 -21.79
C THR A 247 8.50 17.23 -22.35
N ALA A 248 7.72 16.49 -21.55
CA ALA A 248 6.56 15.73 -22.06
C ALA A 248 5.36 15.77 -21.11
N ALA A 249 4.77 16.96 -20.95
CA ALA A 249 3.45 17.10 -20.33
C ALA A 249 2.34 17.00 -21.40
N VAL A 250 1.98 15.79 -21.83
CA VAL A 250 0.64 15.45 -22.35
C VAL A 250 0.43 13.94 -22.16
N GLY A 251 -0.46 13.55 -21.25
CA GLY A 251 -0.85 12.15 -21.04
C GLY A 251 -1.45 11.94 -19.66
N GLY A 252 -2.73 12.30 -19.51
CA GLY A 252 -3.45 12.17 -18.25
C GLY A 252 -3.63 10.72 -17.82
N GLY A 253 -3.01 10.36 -16.69
CA GLY A 253 -3.36 9.20 -15.88
C GLY A 253 -3.52 9.66 -14.45
N HIS A 254 -4.76 9.85 -14.01
CA HIS A 254 -5.07 10.09 -12.60
C HIS A 254 -4.70 8.82 -11.80
N PRO A 255 -3.90 8.88 -10.72
CA PRO A 255 -3.81 7.76 -9.80
C PRO A 255 -5.05 7.78 -8.90
N GLN A 256 -6.17 7.31 -9.43
CA GLN A 256 -7.25 6.79 -8.61
C GLN A 256 -6.91 5.33 -8.30
N GLY A 257 -6.16 5.13 -7.21
CA GLY A 257 -5.86 3.78 -6.75
C GLY A 257 -4.78 3.80 -5.69
N THR A 258 -5.06 3.19 -4.54
CA THR A 258 -4.07 2.81 -3.53
C THR A 258 -3.25 1.58 -3.99
N SER A 259 -3.14 1.33 -5.30
CA SER A 259 -2.40 0.22 -5.88
C SER A 259 -1.21 0.72 -6.71
N ALA A 260 -0.07 0.04 -6.56
CA ALA A 260 1.08 0.18 -7.43
C ALA A 260 1.07 -0.96 -8.45
N ILE A 261 1.05 -0.64 -9.74
CA ILE A 261 1.17 -1.63 -10.80
C ILE A 261 2.65 -2.03 -10.90
N VAL A 262 2.97 -3.28 -10.55
CA VAL A 262 4.32 -3.85 -10.73
C VAL A 262 4.32 -4.66 -12.04
N GLY A 263 5.47 -4.66 -12.73
CA GLY A 263 5.65 -5.19 -14.08
C GLY A 263 4.85 -6.47 -14.36
N GLY A 264 4.10 -6.46 -15.47
CA GLY A 264 3.12 -7.49 -15.81
C GLY A 264 1.66 -7.11 -15.60
N GLY A 265 1.37 -5.91 -15.04
CA GLY A 265 0.00 -5.43 -14.85
C GLY A 265 -0.64 -5.83 -13.52
N ALA A 266 0.13 -6.38 -12.57
CA ALA A 266 -0.37 -6.77 -11.26
C ALA A 266 -0.48 -5.55 -10.33
N GLU A 267 -1.71 -5.26 -9.86
CA GLU A 267 -2.01 -4.16 -8.95
C GLU A 267 -1.73 -4.53 -7.48
N VAL A 268 -0.57 -4.14 -6.95
CA VAL A 268 -0.22 -4.35 -5.53
C VAL A 268 -0.84 -3.24 -4.69
N SER A 269 -1.85 -3.56 -3.89
CA SER A 269 -2.51 -2.60 -2.99
C SER A 269 -1.60 -2.21 -1.82
N LEU A 270 -1.26 -0.93 -1.70
CA LEU A 270 -0.36 -0.37 -0.68
C LEU A 270 -1.07 -0.14 0.67
N ASP A 271 -2.25 -0.73 0.85
CA ASP A 271 -3.02 -0.68 2.09
C ASP A 271 -2.40 -1.69 3.10
N PRO A 272 -2.02 -1.25 4.33
CA PRO A 272 -1.49 -2.15 5.37
C PRO A 272 -2.42 -3.31 5.72
N ASN A 273 -3.73 -3.20 5.47
CA ASN A 273 -4.69 -4.29 5.68
C ASN A 273 -4.86 -5.21 4.45
N ALA A 274 -4.33 -4.84 3.28
CA ALA A 274 -4.47 -5.57 2.01
C ALA A 274 -3.40 -6.66 1.80
N TYR A 275 -2.71 -7.10 2.85
CA TYR A 275 -1.64 -8.11 2.79
C TYR A 275 -2.09 -9.45 2.19
N SER A 276 -3.35 -9.86 2.39
CA SER A 276 -3.92 -11.07 1.80
C SER A 276 -4.05 -10.95 0.28
N THR A 277 -4.51 -9.80 -0.23
CA THR A 277 -4.57 -9.47 -1.66
C THR A 277 -3.19 -9.42 -2.29
N ASN A 278 -2.22 -8.79 -1.63
CA ASN A 278 -0.84 -8.71 -2.14
C ASN A 278 -0.13 -10.07 -2.14
N ASN A 279 -0.38 -10.90 -1.13
CA ASN A 279 0.13 -12.27 -1.12
C ASN A 279 -0.61 -13.17 -2.13
N ALA A 280 -1.91 -12.95 -2.36
CA ALA A 280 -2.66 -13.67 -3.40
C ALA A 280 -2.09 -13.38 -4.78
N LEU A 281 -1.64 -12.15 -5.07
CA LEU A 281 -0.92 -11.82 -6.30
C LEU A 281 0.42 -12.55 -6.42
N LEU A 282 1.07 -12.88 -5.30
CA LEU A 282 2.32 -13.64 -5.27
C LEU A 282 2.12 -15.11 -5.68
N PHE A 283 0.92 -15.67 -5.46
CA PHE A 283 0.54 -17.02 -5.89
C PHE A 283 -0.20 -17.04 -7.23
N ASP A 284 -0.97 -16.00 -7.56
CA ASP A 284 -1.68 -15.87 -8.83
C ASP A 284 -0.75 -15.42 -9.98
N ALA A 285 0.31 -14.66 -9.69
CA ALA A 285 1.38 -14.40 -10.66
C ALA A 285 2.07 -15.69 -11.15
N ALA A 286 2.03 -16.76 -10.34
CA ALA A 286 2.52 -18.07 -10.75
C ALA A 286 1.53 -18.79 -11.70
N SER A 287 0.23 -18.47 -11.65
CA SER A 287 -0.79 -18.97 -12.59
C SER A 287 -1.01 -18.07 -13.81
N THR A 288 -0.74 -16.76 -13.73
CA THR A 288 -0.94 -15.80 -14.84
C THR A 288 0.28 -15.64 -15.75
N LEU A 289 1.24 -16.56 -15.72
CA LEU A 289 2.31 -16.66 -16.74
C LEU A 289 1.79 -16.95 -18.16
N SER A 290 0.48 -16.93 -18.39
CA SER A 290 -0.16 -17.15 -19.69
C SER A 290 -1.05 -15.97 -20.10
N THR A 291 -0.48 -14.77 -20.19
CA THR A 291 -0.93 -13.73 -21.15
C THR A 291 0.15 -12.66 -21.32
N ALA A 292 1.36 -13.06 -21.71
CA ALA A 292 2.33 -12.10 -22.26
C ALA A 292 1.86 -11.66 -23.65
N ALA A 293 1.90 -10.35 -23.94
CA ALA A 293 1.67 -9.83 -25.27
C ALA A 293 2.58 -10.56 -26.29
N PRO A 294 2.10 -10.83 -27.53
CA PRO A 294 2.79 -11.73 -28.48
C PRO A 294 4.23 -11.30 -28.83
N SER A 295 4.59 -10.04 -28.59
CA SER A 295 5.94 -9.50 -28.79
C SER A 295 6.95 -9.91 -27.72
N ASP A 296 6.52 -10.22 -26.48
CA ASP A 296 7.45 -10.52 -25.39
C ASP A 296 7.85 -11.99 -25.35
N VAL A 297 7.02 -12.90 -25.84
CA VAL A 297 7.34 -14.35 -25.94
C VAL A 297 8.60 -14.58 -26.79
N GLN A 298 8.82 -13.76 -27.81
CA GLN A 298 9.94 -13.85 -28.75
C GLN A 298 11.31 -13.62 -28.09
N LYS A 299 11.36 -12.83 -27.01
CA LYS A 299 12.61 -12.59 -26.25
C LYS A 299 13.10 -13.84 -25.52
N TRP A 300 12.20 -14.77 -25.22
CA TRP A 300 12.49 -15.94 -24.39
C TRP A 300 12.58 -17.24 -25.21
N THR A 301 11.84 -17.33 -26.33
CA THR A 301 11.73 -18.59 -27.09
C THR A 301 12.64 -18.69 -28.30
N HIS A 302 13.48 -17.68 -28.57
CA HIS A 302 14.40 -17.62 -29.73
C HIS A 302 13.73 -18.00 -31.07
N THR A 303 12.42 -17.83 -31.18
CA THR A 303 11.64 -18.18 -32.37
C THR A 303 11.32 -16.90 -33.11
N ALA A 304 11.69 -16.83 -34.39
CA ALA A 304 11.49 -15.63 -35.21
C ALA A 304 9.99 -15.32 -35.38
N ALA A 305 9.62 -14.06 -35.16
CA ALA A 305 8.28 -13.55 -35.38
C ALA A 305 7.94 -13.58 -36.87
N LEU A 306 6.99 -14.42 -37.28
CA LEU A 306 6.40 -14.30 -38.61
C LEU A 306 5.42 -13.11 -38.61
N GLY A 307 5.60 -12.17 -39.53
CA GLY A 307 4.73 -10.99 -39.68
C GLY A 307 3.31 -11.29 -40.14
N LYS A 308 3.03 -12.54 -40.52
CA LYS A 308 1.72 -13.05 -40.92
C LYS A 308 1.49 -14.42 -40.28
N ALA A 309 0.24 -14.75 -39.93
CA ALA A 309 -0.10 -16.08 -39.42
C ALA A 309 0.35 -17.16 -40.39
N ARG A 310 0.92 -18.26 -39.88
CA ARG A 310 1.45 -19.36 -40.70
C ARG A 310 0.34 -20.12 -41.45
N TYR A 311 -0.88 -20.07 -40.91
CA TYR A 311 -2.11 -20.62 -41.46
C TYR A 311 -3.23 -19.62 -41.21
N GLU A 312 -3.98 -19.26 -42.25
CA GLU A 312 -5.17 -18.41 -42.13
C GLU A 312 -6.39 -19.30 -41.96
N LEU A 313 -7.05 -19.19 -40.80
CA LEU A 313 -8.21 -20.04 -40.45
C LEU A 313 -9.49 -19.69 -41.24
N GLU A 314 -9.43 -18.64 -42.07
CA GLU A 314 -10.48 -18.27 -43.01
C GLU A 314 -10.48 -19.15 -44.26
N ASP A 315 -9.36 -19.84 -44.55
CA ASP A 315 -9.24 -20.71 -45.71
C ASP A 315 -9.86 -22.09 -45.44
N GLU A 316 -10.86 -22.45 -46.25
CA GLU A 316 -11.71 -23.63 -46.04
C GLU A 316 -10.94 -24.94 -46.22
N GLU A 317 -9.88 -24.94 -47.03
CA GLU A 317 -8.99 -26.08 -47.22
C GLU A 317 -8.17 -26.37 -45.95
N THR A 318 -7.80 -25.33 -45.20
CA THR A 318 -7.04 -25.43 -43.94
C THR A 318 -7.88 -25.99 -42.79
N MET A 319 -9.21 -25.82 -42.85
CA MET A 319 -10.18 -26.27 -41.84
C MET A 319 -10.98 -27.52 -42.25
N GLY A 320 -10.58 -28.20 -43.33
CA GLY A 320 -11.32 -29.34 -43.91
C GLY A 320 -11.47 -30.57 -43.00
N TRP A 321 -10.66 -30.68 -41.94
CA TRP A 321 -10.69 -31.80 -40.99
C TRP A 321 -11.64 -31.57 -39.80
N ILE A 322 -12.20 -30.36 -39.63
CA ILE A 322 -13.11 -30.03 -38.53
C ILE A 322 -14.55 -30.17 -39.00
N GLY A 323 -15.23 -31.22 -38.53
CA GLY A 323 -16.62 -31.52 -38.86
C GLY A 323 -17.55 -30.33 -38.58
N GLY A 324 -18.47 -30.06 -39.52
CA GLY A 324 -19.24 -28.81 -39.63
C GLY A 324 -20.16 -28.41 -38.46
N GLY A 325 -20.25 -29.20 -37.38
CA GLY A 325 -21.11 -28.92 -36.24
C GLY A 325 -20.62 -27.82 -35.28
N ASN A 326 -19.35 -27.41 -35.37
CA ASN A 326 -18.74 -26.43 -34.45
C ASN A 326 -18.33 -25.09 -35.11
N ARG A 327 -18.73 -24.83 -36.36
CA ARG A 327 -18.50 -23.52 -37.00
C ARG A 327 -19.57 -22.53 -36.51
N LYS A 328 -19.23 -21.65 -35.56
CA LYS A 328 -20.05 -20.46 -35.27
C LYS A 328 -19.77 -19.41 -36.34
N SER A 329 -20.83 -18.98 -37.04
CA SER A 329 -20.84 -17.83 -37.96
C SER A 329 -20.50 -16.53 -37.25
#